data_AF-A0A2C4Q3U0-F1
#
_entry.id   AF-A0A2C4Q3U0-F1
#
_cell.length_a   1.000
_cell.length_b   1.000
_cell.length_c   1.000
_cell.angle_alpha   90.00
_cell.angle_beta   90.00
_cell.angle_gamma   90.00
#
_symmetry.space_group_name_H-M   'P 1'
#
loop_
_entity.id
_entity.type
_entity.pdbx_description
1 polymer ?
#
loop_
_entity_poly.entity_id
_entity_poly.type
_entity_poly.pdbx_seq_one_letter_code
_entity_poly.pdbx_strand_id
1 'polypeptide(L)'
;MELKEKYELNERFKTFIYADSDENGNITQVECGQRIIPSQDYMHFFRVDRYIADTIWNYRVVINGRVAELQAIDLEIENTVKERYFSQTKEELEKQKEEMEAKIRQLEEELNNRS
;
A
#
# COMPACT_ATOMS: atom_id res chain seq x y z
N MET A 1 -0.71 -21.46 -3.61
CA MET A 1 -0.16 -20.52 -4.61
C MET A 1 -0.43 -19.14 -4.04
N GLU A 2 0.38 -18.62 -3.10
CA GLU A 2 -0.12 -17.56 -2.20
C GLU A 2 0.83 -16.38 -1.94
N LEU A 3 2.14 -16.60 -1.81
CA LEU A 3 3.06 -15.46 -1.64
C LEU A 3 3.49 -14.84 -2.97
N LYS A 4 3.79 -15.67 -3.96
CA LYS A 4 4.37 -15.22 -5.23
C LYS A 4 3.40 -14.37 -6.06
N GLU A 5 2.12 -14.76 -6.10
CA GLU A 5 1.07 -13.96 -6.76
C GLU A 5 0.78 -12.66 -6.02
N LYS A 6 0.78 -12.64 -4.67
CA LYS A 6 0.68 -11.38 -3.90
C LYS A 6 1.85 -10.43 -4.18
N TYR A 7 3.08 -10.96 -4.26
CA TYR A 7 4.26 -10.16 -4.60
C TYR A 7 4.22 -9.64 -6.04
N GLU A 8 3.84 -10.46 -7.03
CA GLU A 8 3.70 -10.05 -8.43
C GLU A 8 2.54 -9.05 -8.64
N LEU A 9 1.44 -9.18 -7.88
CA LEU A 9 0.36 -8.20 -7.85
C LEU A 9 0.86 -6.86 -7.29
N ASN A 10 1.63 -6.89 -6.20
CA ASN A 10 2.19 -5.68 -5.58
C ASN A 10 3.29 -5.02 -6.42
N GLU A 11 4.12 -5.79 -7.15
CA GLU A 11 5.09 -5.23 -8.11
C GLU A 11 4.40 -4.52 -9.29
N ARG A 12 3.22 -4.98 -9.70
CA ARG A 12 2.36 -4.32 -10.70
C ARG A 12 1.82 -2.95 -10.25
N PHE A 13 1.89 -2.64 -8.96
CA PHE A 13 1.44 -1.36 -8.40
C PHE A 13 2.57 -0.45 -7.94
N LYS A 14 3.83 -0.77 -8.25
CA LYS A 14 4.91 0.18 -8.02
C LYS A 14 4.71 1.41 -8.92
N THR A 15 4.65 2.57 -8.30
CA THR A 15 4.49 3.87 -8.93
C THR A 15 5.83 4.60 -8.88
N PHE A 16 6.22 5.19 -10.00
CA PHE A 16 7.35 6.10 -10.07
C PHE A 16 6.90 7.48 -9.61
N ILE A 17 7.71 8.12 -8.79
CA ILE A 17 7.49 9.47 -8.28
C ILE A 17 8.72 10.30 -8.60
N TYR A 18 8.50 11.42 -9.28
CA TYR A 18 9.45 12.50 -9.44
C TYR A 18 8.98 13.65 -8.55
N ALA A 19 9.84 14.14 -7.68
CA ALA A 19 9.45 15.15 -6.70
C ALA A 19 10.54 16.17 -6.46
N ASP A 20 10.11 17.41 -6.20
CA ASP A 20 10.95 18.46 -5.63
C ASP A 20 10.62 18.62 -4.16
N SER A 21 11.62 19.02 -3.37
CA SER A 21 11.43 19.33 -1.96
C SER A 21 11.99 20.70 -1.62
N ASP A 22 11.44 21.33 -0.59
CA ASP A 22 12.03 22.52 0.03
C ASP A 22 13.25 22.15 0.92
N GLU A 23 13.84 23.16 1.54
CA GLU A 23 14.98 23.00 2.45
C GLU A 23 14.66 22.15 3.70
N ASN A 24 13.38 22.02 4.05
CA ASN A 24 12.90 21.22 5.17
C ASN A 24 12.53 19.79 4.75
N GLY A 25 12.68 19.46 3.47
CA GLY A 25 12.30 18.18 2.89
C GLY A 25 10.82 18.06 2.56
N ASN A 26 10.01 19.11 2.74
CA ASN A 26 8.59 19.06 2.36
C ASN A 26 8.48 19.02 0.85
N ILE A 27 7.63 18.13 0.35
CA ILE A 27 7.39 17.99 -1.09
C ILE A 27 6.69 19.25 -1.59
N THR A 28 7.18 19.84 -2.67
CA THR A 28 6.63 21.06 -3.27
C THR A 28 6.00 20.82 -4.63
N GLN A 29 6.60 19.92 -5.41
CA GLN A 29 6.09 19.48 -6.71
C GLN A 29 6.18 17.98 -6.83
N VAL A 30 5.23 17.38 -7.55
CA VAL A 30 5.19 15.94 -7.77
C VAL A 30 4.62 15.58 -9.14
N GLU A 31 5.29 14.67 -9.81
CA GLU A 31 4.78 13.94 -10.98
C GLU A 31 4.85 12.44 -10.66
N CYS A 32 3.73 11.71 -10.80
CA CYS A 32 3.72 10.29 -10.49
C CYS A 32 2.92 9.48 -11.50
N GLY A 33 3.35 8.23 -11.71
CA GLY A 33 2.69 7.32 -12.62
C GLY A 33 3.41 5.97 -12.72
N GLN A 34 2.69 4.96 -13.23
CA GLN A 34 3.30 3.65 -13.48
C GLN A 34 4.17 3.63 -14.75
N ARG A 35 3.88 4.53 -15.69
CA ARG A 35 4.60 4.70 -16.97
C ARG A 35 4.63 6.18 -17.31
N ILE A 36 5.57 6.89 -16.70
CA ILE A 36 5.69 8.34 -16.81
C ILE A 36 7.10 8.71 -17.25
N ILE A 37 7.19 9.71 -18.12
CA ILE A 37 8.42 10.43 -18.44
C ILE A 37 8.19 11.82 -17.86
N PRO A 38 9.03 12.29 -16.93
CA PRO A 38 8.81 13.56 -16.29
C PRO A 38 8.88 14.69 -17.33
N SER A 39 7.95 15.63 -17.21
CA SER A 39 7.82 16.78 -18.11
C SER A 39 8.93 17.81 -17.94
N GLN A 40 9.62 17.78 -16.81
CA GLN A 40 10.70 18.66 -16.41
C GLN A 40 11.73 17.90 -15.55
N ASP A 41 12.84 18.56 -15.22
CA ASP A 41 13.80 18.00 -14.27
C ASP A 41 13.26 18.13 -12.84
N TYR A 42 13.47 17.07 -12.03
CA TYR A 42 13.10 17.01 -10.62
C TYR A 42 14.32 16.65 -9.78
N MET A 43 14.34 17.08 -8.52
CA MET A 43 15.43 16.82 -7.59
C MET A 43 15.51 15.34 -7.16
N HIS A 44 14.35 14.71 -6.95
CA HIS A 44 14.27 13.38 -6.36
C HIS A 44 13.48 12.41 -7.25
N PHE A 45 13.88 11.15 -7.19
CA PHE A 45 13.19 10.03 -7.84
C PHE A 45 12.98 8.88 -6.85
N PHE A 46 11.75 8.40 -6.76
CA PHE A 46 11.38 7.29 -5.90
C PHE A 46 10.56 6.24 -6.67
N ARG A 47 10.77 4.97 -6.33
CA ARG A 47 9.91 3.85 -6.76
C ARG A 47 9.21 3.29 -5.53
N VAL A 48 7.93 3.58 -5.40
CA VAL A 48 7.15 3.28 -4.19
C VAL A 48 5.88 2.50 -4.51
N ASP A 49 5.20 2.01 -3.48
CA ASP A 49 3.86 1.43 -3.65
C ASP A 49 2.83 2.53 -3.99
N ARG A 50 1.80 2.15 -4.74
CA ARG A 50 0.74 3.07 -5.15
C ARG A 50 0.13 3.87 -4.00
N TYR A 51 -0.10 3.24 -2.84
CA TYR A 51 -0.68 3.94 -1.69
C TYR A 51 0.22 5.08 -1.18
N ILE A 52 1.55 4.94 -1.29
CA ILE A 52 2.51 6.00 -0.95
C ILE A 52 2.39 7.13 -1.96
N ALA A 53 2.29 6.82 -3.26
CA ALA A 53 2.07 7.83 -4.29
C ALA A 53 0.76 8.61 -4.09
N ASP A 54 -0.32 7.92 -3.75
CA ASP A 54 -1.63 8.52 -3.51
C ASP A 54 -1.65 9.39 -2.23
N THR A 55 -0.69 9.17 -1.32
CA THR A 55 -0.57 9.91 -0.05
C THR A 55 0.76 10.63 0.10
N ILE A 56 1.42 10.96 -1.02
CA ILE A 56 2.79 11.48 -1.06
C ILE A 56 2.95 12.77 -0.24
N TRP A 57 1.92 13.59 -0.16
CA TRP A 57 1.88 14.82 0.64
C TRP A 57 1.97 14.61 2.16
N ASN A 58 1.78 13.37 2.64
CA ASN A 58 2.00 13.00 4.04
C ASN A 58 3.45 12.59 4.32
N TYR A 59 4.34 12.70 3.33
CA TYR A 59 5.75 12.36 3.43
C TYR A 59 6.63 13.58 3.21
N ARG A 60 7.83 13.50 3.75
CA ARG A 60 8.94 14.42 3.49
C ARG A 60 10.15 13.65 2.98
N VAL A 61 10.97 14.31 2.19
CA VAL A 61 12.26 13.80 1.75
C VAL A 61 13.31 14.06 2.82
N VAL A 62 14.00 13.01 3.26
CA VAL A 62 15.13 13.08 4.19
C VAL A 62 16.38 12.56 3.48
N ILE A 63 17.47 13.32 3.57
CA ILE A 63 18.75 12.94 2.97
C ILE A 63 19.58 12.18 4.00
N ASN A 64 19.65 10.86 3.84
CA ASN A 64 20.50 9.97 4.64
C ASN A 64 21.84 9.75 3.91
N GLY A 65 22.74 10.73 4.08
CA GLY A 65 24.05 10.74 3.44
C GLY A 65 23.95 11.04 1.95
N ARG A 66 24.02 10.01 1.10
CA ARG A 66 23.89 10.13 -0.36
C ARG A 66 22.54 9.63 -0.90
N VAL A 67 21.67 9.15 -0.02
CA VAL A 67 20.39 8.55 -0.40
C VAL A 67 19.26 9.46 0.08
N ALA A 68 18.35 9.80 -0.83
CA ALA A 68 17.09 10.44 -0.47
C ALA A 68 16.08 9.36 -0.08
N GLU A 69 15.41 9.53 1.05
CA GLU A 69 14.40 8.62 1.56
C GLU A 69 13.10 9.38 1.84
N LEU A 70 11.96 8.71 1.67
CA LEU A 70 10.67 9.25 2.06
C LEU A 70 10.36 8.84 3.49
N GLN A 71 10.14 9.83 4.35
CA GLN A 71 9.72 9.63 5.74
C GLN A 71 8.32 10.18 5.93
N ALA A 72 7.42 9.38 6.51
CA ALA A 72 6.10 9.87 6.88
C ALA A 72 6.21 11.01 7.90
N ILE A 73 5.43 12.07 7.70
CA ILE A 73 5.34 13.20 8.63
C ILE A 73 4.63 12.76 9.91
N ASP A 74 3.62 11.90 9.77
CA ASP A 74 2.82 11.35 10.87
C ASP A 74 2.62 9.83 10.66
N LEU A 75 3.12 9.05 11.62
CA LEU A 75 3.05 7.59 11.63
C LEU A 75 1.62 7.07 11.86
N GLU A 76 0.79 7.79 12.61
CA GLU A 76 -0.60 7.39 12.87
C GLU A 76 -1.44 7.51 11.60
N ILE A 77 -1.25 8.60 10.85
CA ILE A 77 -1.89 8.81 9.55
C ILE A 77 -1.39 7.74 8.56
N GLU A 78 -0.08 7.47 8.52
CA GLU A 78 0.48 6.44 7.65
C GLU A 78 -0.13 5.06 7.93
N ASN A 79 -0.23 4.67 9.20
CA ASN A 79 -0.83 3.39 9.58
C ASN A 79 -2.31 3.32 9.22
N THR A 80 -3.07 4.39 9.46
CA THR A 80 -4.49 4.46 9.08
C THR A 80 -4.68 4.32 7.57
N VAL A 81 -3.83 4.95 6.78
CA VAL A 81 -3.85 4.85 5.32
C VAL A 81 -3.49 3.43 4.87
N LYS A 82 -2.42 2.85 5.42
CA LYS A 82 -2.04 1.45 5.13
C LYS A 82 -3.19 0.49 5.45
N GLU A 83 -3.82 0.61 6.60
CA GLU A 83 -4.96 -0.23 6.98
C GLU A 83 -6.10 -0.10 5.97
N ARG A 84 -6.41 1.10 5.48
CA ARG A 84 -7.44 1.28 4.43
C ARG A 84 -7.04 0.61 3.11
N TYR A 85 -5.81 0.83 2.65
CA TYR A 85 -5.34 0.29 1.36
C TYR A 85 -5.14 -1.22 1.36
N PHE A 86 -4.78 -1.81 2.51
CA PHE A 86 -4.57 -3.25 2.68
C PHE A 86 -5.74 -3.94 3.39
N SER A 87 -6.82 -3.22 3.70
CA SER A 87 -8.04 -3.84 4.24
C SER A 87 -8.56 -4.88 3.26
N GLN A 88 -9.05 -6.00 3.79
CA GLN A 88 -9.72 -7.00 2.98
C GLN A 88 -10.88 -6.35 2.24
N THR A 89 -10.97 -6.64 0.95
CA THR A 89 -12.08 -6.16 0.13
C THR A 89 -13.39 -6.77 0.65
N LYS A 90 -14.51 -6.09 0.37
CA LYS A 90 -15.85 -6.58 0.75
C LYS A 90 -16.10 -8.01 0.22
N GLU A 91 -15.61 -8.30 -0.97
CA GLU A 91 -15.74 -9.60 -1.64
C GLU A 91 -14.89 -10.69 -0.94
N GLU A 92 -13.67 -10.38 -0.52
CA GLU A 92 -12.83 -11.29 0.27
C GLU A 92 -13.46 -11.58 1.65
N LEU A 93 -14.05 -10.56 2.29
CA LEU A 93 -14.77 -10.70 3.55
C LEU A 93 -16.04 -11.55 3.39
N GLU A 94 -16.80 -11.37 2.31
CA GLU A 94 -17.98 -12.18 2.00
C GLU A 94 -17.60 -13.63 1.77
N LYS A 95 -16.54 -13.90 1.01
CA LYS A 95 -16.04 -15.27 0.80
C LYS A 95 -15.58 -15.93 2.10
N GLN A 96 -14.85 -15.20 2.95
CA GLN A 96 -14.44 -15.72 4.26
C GLN A 96 -15.64 -16.01 5.17
N LYS A 97 -16.68 -15.17 5.11
CA LYS A 97 -17.93 -15.40 5.83
C LYS A 97 -18.61 -16.68 5.36
N GLU A 98 -18.75 -16.89 4.06
CA GLU A 98 -19.36 -18.10 3.49
C GLU A 98 -18.58 -19.36 3.86
N GLU A 99 -17.25 -19.33 3.78
CA GLU A 99 -16.39 -20.45 4.19
C GLU A 99 -16.52 -20.77 5.69
N MET A 100 -16.69 -19.75 6.53
CA MET A 100 -16.87 -19.90 7.96
C MET A 100 -18.26 -20.46 8.30
N GLU A 101 -19.32 -19.98 7.64
CA GLU A 101 -20.68 -20.51 7.78
C GLU A 101 -20.79 -21.97 7.30
N ALA A 102 -20.03 -22.34 6.27
CA ALA A 102 -19.94 -23.73 5.83
C ALA A 102 -19.25 -24.62 6.88
N LYS A 103 -18.15 -24.14 7.49
CA LYS A 103 -17.48 -24.87 8.58
C LYS A 103 -18.34 -25.02 9.83
N ILE A 104 -19.11 -23.99 10.19
CA ILE A 104 -20.03 -24.04 11.32
C ILE A 104 -21.08 -25.12 11.08
N ARG A 105 -21.72 -25.14 9.90
CA ARG A 105 -22.69 -26.19 9.53
C ARG A 105 -22.10 -27.60 9.61
N GLN A 106 -20.88 -27.80 9.10
CA GLN A 106 -20.21 -29.09 9.19
C GLN A 106 -19.97 -29.52 10.65
N LEU A 107 -19.53 -28.60 11.51
CA LEU A 107 -19.31 -28.89 12.93
C LEU A 107 -20.63 -29.17 13.67
N GLU A 108 -21.70 -28.46 13.34
CA GLU A 108 -23.05 -28.72 13.89
C GLU A 108 -23.58 -30.10 13.47
N GLU A 109 -23.40 -30.49 12.21
CA GLU A 109 -23.75 -31.83 11.73
C GLU A 109 -22.90 -32.93 12.40
N GLU A 110 -21.60 -32.70 12.59
CA GLU A 110 -20.73 -33.63 13.32
C GLU A 110 -21.14 -33.76 14.80
N LEU A 111 -21.53 -32.67 15.46
CA LEU A 111 -22.03 -32.68 16.83
C LEU A 111 -23.37 -33.43 16.95
N ASN A 112 -24.28 -33.21 16.00
CA ASN A 112 -25.57 -33.91 15.96
C ASN A 112 -25.40 -35.40 15.67
N ASN A 113 -24.44 -35.78 14.81
CA ASN A 113 -24.16 -37.19 14.50
C ASN A 113 -23.35 -37.90 15.61
N ARG A 114 -22.82 -37.16 16.59
CA ARG A 114 -22.11 -37.70 17.77
C ARG A 114 -22.98 -37.79 19.03
N SER A 115 -24.20 -37.26 19.01
CA SER A 115 -25.20 -37.37 20.08
C SER A 115 -26.16 -38.53 19.81
#